data_AF-A0A7S0CQY2-F1
#
_entry.id   AF-A0A7S0CQY2-F1
#
_cell.length_a   1.000
_cell.length_b   1.000
_cell.length_c   1.000
_cell.angle_alpha   90.00
_cell.angle_beta   90.00
_cell.angle_gamma   90.00
#
_symmetry.space_group_name_H-M   'P 1'
#
loop_
_entity.id
_entity.type
_entity.pdbx_description
1 polymer ?
#
loop_
_entity_poly.entity_id
_entity_poly.type
_entity_poly.pdbx_seq_one_letter_code
_entity_poly.pdbx_strand_id
1 'polypeptide(L)'
;LVLMFQMSLSPTAWYFAWVFIYMMIFFVTSLLIVLLSSDTVYRYSSPGIIFWLYFSFSMSIFAFGFMMSALFSKANKAATMSSVLFLGSFFGYYAMNTQTTAQEMTLACISAPVCIGIG
;
A
#
# COMPACT_ATOMS: atom_id res chain seq x y z
N LEU A 1 14.73 -10.68 18.44
CA LEU A 1 14.34 -12.09 18.65
C LEU A 1 14.86 -12.65 19.99
N VAL A 2 16.17 -12.67 20.26
CA VAL A 2 16.71 -13.19 21.54
C VAL A 2 16.22 -12.42 22.78
N LEU A 3 16.04 -11.09 22.70
CA LEU A 3 15.50 -10.29 23.81
C LEU A 3 13.99 -10.49 24.05
N MET A 4 13.25 -11.02 23.07
CA MET A 4 11.77 -11.09 23.11
C MET A 4 11.28 -12.36 23.83
N PHE A 5 12.05 -13.44 23.72
CA PHE A 5 11.80 -14.68 24.47
C PHE A 5 11.95 -14.49 26.00
N GLN A 6 12.73 -13.50 26.43
CA GLN A 6 13.02 -13.25 27.85
C GLN A 6 11.84 -12.60 28.60
N MET A 7 10.80 -12.12 27.90
CA MET A 7 9.69 -11.37 28.50
C MET A 7 8.38 -12.17 28.58
N SER A 8 8.39 -13.49 28.32
CA SER A 8 7.20 -14.38 28.34
C SER A 8 5.97 -13.85 27.59
N LEU A 9 6.18 -12.96 26.62
CA LEU A 9 5.09 -12.37 25.85
C LEU A 9 4.75 -13.32 24.70
N SER A 10 3.45 -13.60 24.52
CA SER A 10 3.01 -14.41 23.39
C SER A 10 3.46 -13.74 22.07
N PRO A 11 4.16 -14.46 21.18
CA PRO A 11 4.66 -13.88 19.93
C PRO A 11 3.54 -13.30 19.06
N THR A 12 2.31 -13.83 19.20
CA THR A 12 1.12 -13.34 18.51
C THR A 12 0.75 -11.92 18.91
N ALA A 13 0.83 -11.58 20.21
CA ALA A 13 0.46 -10.25 20.72
C ALA A 13 1.35 -9.15 20.14
N TRP A 14 2.63 -9.45 19.94
CA TRP A 14 3.58 -8.54 19.33
C TRP A 14 3.24 -8.23 17.86
N TYR A 15 2.94 -9.26 17.06
CA TYR A 15 2.56 -9.07 15.66
C TYR A 15 1.28 -8.26 15.52
N PHE A 16 0.28 -8.52 16.38
CA PHE A 16 -0.96 -7.73 16.40
C PHE A 16 -0.72 -6.27 16.77
N ALA A 17 0.11 -5.99 17.78
CA ALA A 17 0.46 -4.63 18.16
C ALA A 17 1.16 -3.88 17.01
N TRP A 18 2.07 -4.56 16.31
CA TRP A 18 2.73 -4.01 15.13
C TRP A 18 1.71 -3.66 14.05
N VAL A 19 0.89 -4.62 13.60
CA VAL A 19 -0.12 -4.37 12.56
C VAL A 19 -1.07 -3.23 12.95
N PHE A 20 -1.48 -3.17 14.22
CA PHE A 20 -2.37 -2.11 14.71
C PHE A 20 -1.74 -0.71 14.64
N ILE A 21 -0.46 -0.57 15.02
CA ILE A 21 0.20 0.75 14.97
C ILE A 21 0.37 1.22 13.53
N TYR A 22 0.69 0.32 12.59
CA TYR A 22 0.78 0.64 11.17
C TYR A 22 -0.57 1.02 10.57
N MET A 23 -1.65 0.32 10.95
CA MET A 23 -3.02 0.68 10.56
C MET A 23 -3.39 2.11 10.98
N MET A 24 -3.06 2.49 12.21
CA MET A 24 -3.26 3.87 12.69
C MET A 24 -2.47 4.89 11.88
N ILE A 25 -1.20 4.60 11.56
CA ILE A 25 -0.37 5.48 10.74
C ILE A 25 -0.97 5.65 9.34
N PHE A 26 -1.44 4.58 8.69
CA PHE A 26 -2.08 4.65 7.37
C PHE A 26 -3.41 5.40 7.38
N PHE A 27 -4.17 5.27 8.47
CA PHE A 27 -5.41 6.04 8.65
C PHE A 27 -5.13 7.54 8.74
N VAL A 28 -4.19 7.95 9.60
CA VAL A 28 -3.82 9.37 9.78
C VAL A 28 -3.21 9.97 8.51
N THR A 29 -2.34 9.22 7.82
CA THR A 29 -1.73 9.70 6.56
C THR A 29 -2.75 9.85 5.44
N SER A 30 -3.70 8.91 5.28
CA SER A 30 -4.81 9.06 4.32
C SER A 30 -5.66 10.29 4.61
N LEU A 31 -5.97 10.54 5.90
CA LEU A 31 -6.72 11.71 6.32
C LEU A 31 -5.97 13.02 6.00
N LEU A 32 -4.65 13.05 6.23
CA LEU A 32 -3.81 14.19 5.89
C LEU A 32 -3.79 14.46 4.38
N ILE A 33 -3.71 13.42 3.56
CA ILE A 33 -3.72 13.52 2.08
C ILE A 33 -5.05 14.12 1.61
N VAL A 34 -6.18 13.69 2.16
CA VAL A 34 -7.51 14.23 1.79
C VAL A 34 -7.62 15.72 2.14
N LEU A 35 -7.14 16.12 3.32
CA LEU A 35 -7.17 17.53 3.74
C LEU A 35 -6.33 18.42 2.81
N LEU A 36 -5.15 17.95 2.39
CA LEU A 36 -4.25 18.71 1.51
C LEU A 36 -4.71 18.71 0.04
N SER A 37 -5.30 17.60 -0.42
CA SER A 37 -5.62 17.36 -1.83
C SER A 37 -7.03 17.82 -2.22
N SER A 38 -7.93 18.01 -1.26
CA SER A 38 -9.31 18.46 -1.49
C SER A 38 -9.41 19.89 -2.06
N ASP A 39 -8.53 20.81 -1.63
CA ASP A 39 -8.55 22.20 -2.11
C ASP A 39 -7.78 22.40 -3.42
N THR A 40 -6.74 21.59 -3.66
CA THR A 40 -5.75 21.81 -4.73
C THR A 40 -5.93 20.92 -5.96
N VAL A 41 -6.11 19.61 -5.77
CA VAL A 41 -6.06 18.62 -6.87
C VAL A 41 -7.45 18.10 -7.25
N TYR A 42 -8.34 17.87 -6.28
CA TYR A 42 -9.62 17.20 -6.49
C TYR A 42 -10.84 18.09 -6.18
N ARG A 43 -10.86 19.28 -6.78
CA ARG A 43 -11.88 20.33 -6.53
C ARG A 43 -13.34 19.92 -6.75
N TYR A 44 -13.58 18.90 -7.58
CA TYR A 44 -14.92 18.41 -7.92
C TYR A 44 -15.25 17.02 -7.35
N SER A 45 -14.29 16.37 -6.67
CA SER A 45 -14.49 15.00 -6.18
C SER A 45 -14.87 15.00 -4.70
N SER A 46 -15.71 14.05 -4.30
CA SER A 46 -16.14 13.97 -2.90
C SER A 46 -14.97 13.53 -2.01
N PRO A 47 -14.71 14.22 -0.88
CA PRO A 47 -13.57 13.93 -0.02
C PRO A 47 -13.62 12.51 0.58
N GLY A 48 -14.81 11.94 0.74
CA GLY A 48 -14.98 10.56 1.20
C GLY A 48 -14.44 9.50 0.23
N ILE A 49 -14.60 9.72 -1.08
CA ILE A 49 -14.10 8.78 -2.10
C ILE A 49 -12.58 8.83 -2.18
N ILE A 50 -12.01 10.03 -2.09
CA ILE A 50 -10.56 10.25 -2.04
C ILE A 50 -9.97 9.54 -0.82
N PHE A 51 -10.62 9.66 0.35
CA PHE A 51 -10.20 8.98 1.56
C PHE A 51 -10.15 7.45 1.38
N TRP A 52 -11.24 6.86 0.88
CA TRP A 52 -11.32 5.40 0.68
C TRP A 52 -10.31 4.90 -0.35
N LEU A 53 -10.06 5.68 -1.40
CA LEU A 53 -9.06 5.38 -2.43
C LEU A 53 -7.64 5.32 -1.85
N TYR A 54 -7.20 6.39 -1.17
CA TYR A 54 -5.85 6.43 -0.58
C TYR A 54 -5.68 5.46 0.60
N PHE A 55 -6.74 5.22 1.37
CA PHE A 55 -6.72 4.23 2.45
C PHE A 55 -6.56 2.80 1.91
N SER A 56 -7.35 2.42 0.90
CA SER A 56 -7.28 1.09 0.27
C SER A 56 -5.95 0.86 -0.45
N PHE A 57 -5.42 1.91 -1.08
CA PHE A 57 -4.09 1.90 -1.69
C PHE A 57 -2.99 1.66 -0.66
N SER A 58 -3.02 2.39 0.46
CA SER A 58 -2.05 2.22 1.56
C SER A 58 -2.09 0.80 2.13
N MET A 59 -3.28 0.22 2.29
CA MET A 59 -3.43 -1.17 2.74
C MET A 59 -2.87 -2.19 1.74
N SER A 60 -3.06 -1.98 0.44
CA SER A 60 -2.49 -2.85 -0.58
C SER A 60 -0.95 -2.80 -0.58
N ILE A 61 -0.36 -1.61 -0.42
CA ILE A 61 1.09 -1.46 -0.31
C ILE A 61 1.63 -2.12 0.96
N PHE A 62 0.91 -2.01 2.09
CA PHE A 62 1.31 -2.68 3.33
C PHE A 62 1.31 -4.20 3.19
N ALA A 63 0.26 -4.77 2.58
CA ALA A 63 0.20 -6.20 2.28
C ALA A 63 1.34 -6.65 1.35
N PHE A 64 1.66 -5.86 0.32
CA PHE A 64 2.79 -6.10 -0.57
C PHE A 64 4.14 -6.05 0.17
N GLY A 65 4.34 -5.06 1.04
CA GLY A 65 5.54 -4.95 1.87
C GLY A 65 5.71 -6.12 2.84
N PHE A 66 4.61 -6.60 3.41
CA PHE A 66 4.60 -7.78 4.28
C PHE A 66 4.92 -9.06 3.49
N MET A 67 4.32 -9.25 2.30
CA MET A 67 4.64 -10.34 1.39
C MET A 67 6.13 -10.35 1.02
N MET A 68 6.71 -9.19 0.71
CA MET A 68 8.13 -9.10 0.41
C MET A 68 9.02 -9.37 1.63
N SER A 69 8.59 -8.96 2.81
CA SER A 69 9.29 -9.30 4.04
C SER A 69 9.31 -10.80 4.32
N ALA A 70 8.31 -11.56 3.87
CA ALA A 70 8.28 -13.02 3.98
C ALA A 70 9.19 -13.73 2.96
N LEU A 71 9.41 -13.14 1.78
CA LEU A 71 10.24 -13.72 0.71
C LEU A 71 11.75 -13.51 0.93
N PHE A 72 12.15 -12.45 1.67
CA PHE A 72 13.54 -12.08 1.84
C PHE A 72 14.01 -12.19 3.30
N SER A 73 15.04 -13.01 3.54
CA SER A 73 15.64 -13.19 4.88
C SER A 73 16.33 -11.94 5.44
N LYS A 74 16.67 -10.95 4.59
CA LYS A 74 17.37 -9.73 4.99
C LYS A 74 16.52 -8.49 4.68
N ALA A 75 16.17 -7.74 5.73
CA ALA A 75 15.31 -6.56 5.66
C ALA A 75 15.80 -5.51 4.63
N ASN A 76 17.12 -5.24 4.58
CA ASN A 76 17.67 -4.29 3.61
C ASN A 76 17.43 -4.72 2.15
N LYS A 77 17.50 -6.02 1.85
CA LYS A 77 17.23 -6.53 0.50
C LYS A 77 15.74 -6.43 0.18
N ALA A 78 14.87 -6.74 1.15
CA ALA A 78 13.42 -6.64 1.00
C ALA A 78 12.99 -5.20 0.67
N ALA A 79 13.55 -4.21 1.38
CA ALA A 79 13.21 -2.80 1.20
C ALA A 79 13.67 -2.23 -0.16
N THR A 80 14.89 -2.56 -0.59
CA THR A 80 15.35 -2.14 -1.93
C THR A 80 14.54 -2.83 -3.02
N MET A 81 14.26 -4.13 -2.89
CA MET A 81 13.52 -4.89 -3.89
C MET A 81 12.06 -4.43 -4.01
N SER A 82 11.39 -4.16 -2.89
CA SER A 82 10.01 -3.64 -2.90
C SER A 82 9.94 -2.27 -3.56
N SER A 83 10.92 -1.40 -3.31
CA SER A 83 11.00 -0.07 -3.95
C SER A 83 11.22 -0.18 -5.47
N VAL A 84 12.13 -1.05 -5.90
CA VAL A 84 12.39 -1.31 -7.33
C VAL A 84 11.16 -1.89 -8.02
N LEU A 85 10.46 -2.83 -7.39
CA LEU A 85 9.24 -3.42 -7.95
C LEU A 85 8.05 -2.48 -7.95
N PHE A 86 7.94 -1.60 -6.95
CA PHE A 86 6.94 -0.54 -6.94
C PHE A 86 7.16 0.41 -8.13
N LEU A 87 8.42 0.82 -8.37
CA LEU A 87 8.78 1.63 -9.53
C LEU A 87 8.56 0.87 -10.85
N GLY A 88 8.94 -0.42 -10.91
CA GLY A 88 8.72 -1.28 -12.06
C GLY A 88 7.24 -1.42 -12.43
N SER A 89 6.39 -1.57 -11.41
CA SER A 89 4.94 -1.67 -11.59
C SER A 89 4.33 -0.36 -12.10
N PHE A 90 4.93 0.79 -11.81
CA PHE A 90 4.48 2.08 -12.34
C PHE A 90 4.57 2.15 -13.87
N PHE A 91 5.55 1.48 -14.50
CA PHE A 91 5.63 1.42 -15.96
C PHE A 91 4.47 0.66 -16.60
N GLY A 92 3.82 -0.26 -15.86
CA GLY A 92 2.63 -0.97 -16.33
C GLY A 92 1.46 -0.05 -16.66
N TYR A 93 1.40 1.15 -16.06
CA TYR A 93 0.40 2.16 -16.39
C TYR A 93 0.48 2.62 -17.86
N TYR A 94 1.70 2.81 -18.40
CA TYR A 94 1.89 3.25 -19.79
C TYR A 94 1.51 2.18 -20.83
N ALA A 95 1.41 0.92 -20.42
CA ALA A 95 0.98 -0.16 -21.30
C ALA A 95 -0.55 -0.21 -21.49
N MET A 96 -1.32 0.52 -20.68
CA MET A 96 -2.78 0.54 -20.75
C MET A 96 -3.26 1.59 -21.77
N ASN A 97 -4.07 1.17 -22.74
CA ASN A 97 -4.58 2.02 -23.82
C ASN A 97 -6.08 2.32 -23.62
N THR A 98 -6.66 3.27 -24.36
CA THR A 98 -8.02 3.81 -24.10
C THR A 98 -9.18 2.83 -24.38
N GLN A 99 -8.90 1.60 -24.83
CA GLN A 99 -9.87 0.54 -25.11
C GLN A 99 -9.62 -0.71 -24.26
N THR A 100 -9.34 -0.51 -22.98
CA THR A 100 -9.08 -1.62 -22.05
C THR A 100 -10.30 -2.52 -21.91
N THR A 101 -10.15 -3.79 -22.21
CA THR A 101 -11.20 -4.79 -21.96
C THR A 101 -11.33 -5.07 -20.46
N ALA A 102 -12.49 -5.53 -20.00
CA ALA A 102 -12.73 -5.85 -18.57
C ALA A 102 -11.68 -6.82 -17.98
N GLN A 103 -11.10 -7.69 -18.83
CA GLN A 103 -10.04 -8.62 -18.44
C GLN A 103 -8.71 -7.91 -18.15
N GLU A 104 -8.35 -6.90 -18.92
CA GLU A 104 -7.13 -6.11 -18.71
C GLU A 104 -7.25 -5.22 -17.47
N MET A 105 -8.45 -4.70 -17.18
CA MET A 105 -8.70 -3.99 -15.91
C MET A 105 -8.52 -4.92 -14.70
N THR A 106 -8.93 -6.19 -14.83
CA THR A 106 -8.76 -7.18 -13.75
C THR A 106 -7.27 -7.49 -13.52
N LEU A 107 -6.47 -7.54 -14.59
CA LEU A 107 -5.03 -7.71 -14.50
C LEU A 107 -4.32 -6.46 -13.94
N ALA A 108 -4.82 -5.26 -14.24
CA ALA A 108 -4.31 -3.99 -13.68
C ALA A 108 -4.40 -3.97 -12.14
N CYS A 109 -5.50 -4.51 -11.60
CA CYS A 109 -5.78 -4.55 -10.16
C CYS A 109 -4.78 -5.39 -9.36
N ILE A 110 -3.99 -6.26 -10.00
CA ILE A 110 -2.95 -7.03 -9.30
C ILE A 110 -1.82 -6.13 -8.79
N SER A 111 -1.60 -5.00 -9.46
CA SER A 111 -0.60 -4.00 -9.13
C SER A 111 -1.28 -2.74 -8.58
N ALA A 112 -1.19 -2.55 -7.26
CA ALA A 112 -1.67 -1.36 -6.57
C ALA A 112 -1.28 -0.03 -7.27
N PRO A 113 -0.04 0.19 -7.77
CA PRO A 113 0.33 1.44 -8.44
C PRO A 113 -0.23 1.60 -9.86
N VAL A 114 -0.65 0.53 -10.55
CA VAL A 114 -1.32 0.67 -11.86
C VAL A 114 -2.80 1.00 -11.66
N CYS A 115 -3.42 0.37 -10.66
CA CYS A 115 -4.82 0.58 -10.32
C CYS A 115 -5.13 2.04 -9.91
N ILE A 116 -4.22 2.71 -9.19
CA ILE A 116 -4.38 4.12 -8.85
C ILE A 116 -4.16 5.08 -10.04
N GLY A 117 -3.44 4.65 -11.08
CA GLY A 117 -3.23 5.48 -12.27
C GLY A 117 -4.45 5.52 -13.20
N ILE A 118 -5.26 4.46 -13.19
CA ILE A 118 -6.45 4.32 -14.03
C ILE A 118 -7.73 4.90 -13.41
N GLY A 119 -7.71 5.31 -12.13
CA GLY A 119 -8.88 5.72 -11.35
C GLY A 119 -8.75 7.10 -10.72
#